data_AF-A0A3D5HNH0-F1
#
_entry.id   AF-A0A3D5HNH0-F1
#
_cell.length_a   1.000
_cell.length_b   1.000
_cell.length_c   1.000
_cell.angle_alpha   90.00
_cell.angle_beta   90.00
_cell.angle_gamma   90.00
#
_symmetry.space_group_name_H-M   'P 1'
#
loop_
_entity.id
_entity.type
_entity.pdbx_description
1 polymer ?
#
loop_
_entity_poly.entity_id
_entity_poly.type
_entity_poly.pdbx_seq_one_letter_code
_entity_poly.pdbx_strand_id
1 'polypeptide(L)'
;MINLPQNVDLANKTYEGMCRQERYGVAFNSIAATELTLWIDKRMEQIRLEVEPNLPARPLNTAEIRAWTPPKIQFRKDGSVSAICEKWFDEITLAGEHAGYWGFKDGVGFLLPHNEPVKDNLPSELKHQHHIKNWLLTKGWKPTLWNLKKDKHNKPMRDTSGKVITTSPKLHENGRLCPNLERLGGNDDIIRPIIEWLSLRNRRSVLLNEGRNTGWLANPRLATDGRLSAASSGLTNTKRQKHTVVANVPRVSSLLGKEMRSLFISSEGRVMVGADASGLEARVKGHYTFKFDGGEYANKL
;
A
#
# COMPACT_ATOMS: atom_id res chain seq x y z
N MET A 1 -53.07 2.96 4.79
CA MET A 1 -51.63 2.72 4.57
C MET A 1 -51.40 2.55 3.09
N ILE A 2 -50.52 3.34 2.48
CA ILE A 2 -50.15 3.17 1.06
C ILE A 2 -49.29 1.91 0.96
N ASN A 3 -49.71 0.95 0.14
CA ASN A 3 -48.97 -0.29 -0.07
C ASN A 3 -47.83 0.01 -1.06
N LEU A 4 -46.66 0.32 -0.54
CA LEU A 4 -45.48 0.58 -1.37
C LEU A 4 -45.05 -0.70 -2.09
N PRO A 5 -44.52 -0.62 -3.32
CA PRO A 5 -43.85 -1.75 -3.95
C PRO A 5 -42.76 -2.33 -3.04
N GLN A 6 -42.68 -3.66 -2.93
CA GLN A 6 -41.80 -4.37 -2.00
C GLN A 6 -40.33 -3.92 -2.10
N ASN A 7 -39.86 -3.60 -3.31
CA ASN A 7 -38.50 -3.11 -3.55
C ASN A 7 -38.23 -1.74 -2.92
N VAL A 8 -39.24 -0.84 -2.90
CA VAL A 8 -39.13 0.48 -2.28
C VAL A 8 -39.09 0.35 -0.76
N ASP A 9 -39.95 -0.51 -0.21
CA ASP A 9 -39.98 -0.82 1.22
C ASP A 9 -38.65 -1.46 1.69
N LEU A 10 -38.11 -2.44 0.95
CA LEU A 10 -36.79 -3.02 1.26
C LEU A 10 -35.66 -1.99 1.22
N ALA A 11 -35.67 -1.08 0.24
CA ALA A 11 -34.63 -0.05 0.15
C ALA A 11 -34.67 0.88 1.38
N ASN A 12 -35.87 1.30 1.79
CA ASN A 12 -36.07 2.14 2.97
C ASN A 12 -35.58 1.41 4.24
N LYS A 13 -36.00 0.17 4.44
CA LYS A 13 -35.59 -0.66 5.60
C LYS A 13 -34.08 -0.89 5.63
N THR A 14 -33.46 -1.14 4.47
CA THR A 14 -32.00 -1.32 4.36
C THR A 14 -31.26 -0.05 4.75
N TYR A 15 -31.71 1.11 4.22
CA TYR A 15 -31.10 2.39 4.55
C TYR A 15 -31.24 2.73 6.03
N GLU A 16 -32.44 2.55 6.60
CA GLU A 16 -32.68 2.74 8.03
C GLU A 16 -31.79 1.82 8.88
N GLY A 17 -31.69 0.54 8.52
CA GLY A 17 -30.80 -0.42 9.17
C GLY A 17 -29.34 0.02 9.15
N MET A 18 -28.86 0.53 8.01
CA MET A 18 -27.51 1.08 7.89
C MET A 18 -27.31 2.32 8.76
N CYS A 19 -28.28 3.24 8.83
CA CYS A 19 -28.20 4.40 9.72
C CYS A 19 -28.15 3.99 11.20
N ARG A 20 -28.94 2.99 11.60
CA ARG A 20 -28.92 2.44 12.97
C ARG A 20 -27.58 1.77 13.28
N GLN A 21 -27.04 0.98 12.35
CA GLN A 21 -25.72 0.34 12.48
C GLN A 21 -24.61 1.38 12.62
N GLU A 22 -24.62 2.42 11.79
CA GLU A 22 -23.63 3.49 11.83
C GLU A 22 -23.69 4.27 13.14
N ARG A 23 -24.90 4.65 13.57
CA ARG A 23 -25.11 5.32 14.87
C ARG A 23 -24.67 4.44 16.04
N TYR A 24 -24.97 3.15 16.01
CA TYR A 24 -24.56 2.24 17.07
C TYR A 24 -23.04 2.04 17.09
N GLY A 25 -22.40 1.82 15.94
CA GLY A 25 -20.97 1.54 15.85
C GLY A 25 -20.55 0.23 16.53
N VAL A 26 -19.26 -0.08 16.50
CA VAL A 26 -18.66 -1.26 17.16
C VAL A 26 -17.64 -0.78 18.20
N ALA A 27 -17.66 -1.37 19.40
CA ALA A 27 -16.70 -1.04 20.44
C ALA A 27 -15.29 -1.45 20.00
N PHE A 28 -14.31 -0.60 20.29
CA PHE A 28 -12.95 -0.76 19.81
C PHE A 28 -11.94 -0.62 20.94
N ASN A 29 -11.01 -1.57 21.04
CA ASN A 29 -9.96 -1.55 22.06
C ASN A 29 -8.79 -0.67 21.59
N SER A 30 -8.89 0.62 21.88
CA SER A 30 -7.87 1.62 21.50
C SER A 30 -6.50 1.38 22.16
N ILE A 31 -6.48 0.80 23.38
CA ILE A 31 -5.24 0.49 24.09
C ILE A 31 -4.48 -0.60 23.35
N ALA A 32 -5.13 -1.76 23.11
CA ALA A 32 -4.51 -2.86 22.37
C ALA A 32 -4.16 -2.47 20.93
N ALA A 33 -4.95 -1.60 20.30
CA ALA A 33 -4.65 -1.08 18.97
C ALA A 33 -3.38 -0.21 18.97
N THR A 34 -3.16 0.58 20.02
CA THR A 34 -1.96 1.41 20.19
C THR A 34 -0.74 0.53 20.45
N GLU A 35 -0.85 -0.47 21.32
CA GLU A 35 0.21 -1.45 21.56
C GLU A 35 0.60 -2.22 20.30
N LEU A 36 -0.39 -2.67 19.53
CA LEU A 36 -0.17 -3.35 18.25
C LEU A 36 0.53 -2.43 17.24
N THR A 37 0.18 -1.14 17.24
CA THR A 37 0.83 -0.12 16.39
C THR A 37 2.31 0.00 16.72
N LEU A 38 2.66 0.11 18.01
CA LEU A 38 4.06 0.17 18.48
C LEU A 38 4.83 -1.11 18.15
N TRP A 39 4.19 -2.27 18.31
CA TRP A 39 4.80 -3.55 17.94
C TRP A 39 5.10 -3.62 16.44
N ILE A 40 4.14 -3.19 15.60
CA ILE A 40 4.31 -3.15 14.15
C ILE A 40 5.48 -2.25 13.78
N ASP A 41 5.59 -1.06 14.37
CA ASP A 41 6.67 -0.11 14.08
C ASP A 41 8.03 -0.72 14.42
N LYS A 42 8.16 -1.36 15.60
CA LYS A 42 9.38 -2.06 16.00
C LYS A 42 9.73 -3.20 15.04
N ARG A 43 8.74 -4.02 14.65
CA ARG A 43 8.97 -5.14 13.72
C ARG A 43 9.35 -4.65 12.33
N MET A 44 8.72 -3.59 11.84
CA MET A 44 9.06 -2.98 10.56
C MET A 44 10.48 -2.44 10.55
N GLU A 45 10.94 -1.82 11.64
CA GLU A 45 12.31 -1.32 11.77
C GLU A 45 13.34 -2.46 11.82
N GLN A 46 13.04 -3.55 12.53
CA GLN A 46 13.89 -4.75 12.52
C GLN A 46 14.08 -5.30 11.10
N ILE A 47 12.98 -5.47 10.35
CA ILE A 47 13.05 -5.93 8.96
C ILE A 47 13.83 -4.93 8.09
N ARG A 48 13.69 -3.62 8.35
CA ARG A 48 14.43 -2.58 7.63
C ARG A 48 15.94 -2.75 7.79
N LEU A 49 16.41 -2.90 9.02
CA LEU A 49 17.83 -3.08 9.33
C LEU A 49 18.39 -4.40 8.77
N GLU A 50 17.57 -5.45 8.70
CA GLU A 50 17.94 -6.74 8.11
C GLU A 50 18.01 -6.70 6.58
N VAL A 51 17.03 -6.06 5.93
CA VAL A 51 16.83 -6.18 4.48
C VAL A 51 17.52 -5.08 3.69
N GLU A 52 17.44 -3.81 4.12
CA GLU A 52 17.94 -2.68 3.33
C GLU A 52 19.43 -2.77 2.95
N PRO A 53 20.34 -3.26 3.82
CA PRO A 53 21.74 -3.47 3.45
C PRO A 53 21.94 -4.49 2.31
N ASN A 54 20.99 -5.42 2.16
CA ASN A 54 21.04 -6.51 1.18
C ASN A 54 20.25 -6.19 -0.10
N LEU A 55 19.56 -5.04 -0.15
CA LEU A 55 18.86 -4.61 -1.35
C LEU A 55 19.86 -4.10 -2.39
N PRO A 56 19.61 -4.35 -3.69
CA PRO A 56 20.43 -3.75 -4.74
C PRO A 56 20.36 -2.22 -4.66
N ALA A 57 21.46 -1.56 -5.01
CA ALA A 57 21.47 -0.12 -5.18
C ALA A 57 20.49 0.28 -6.31
N ARG A 58 19.89 1.46 -6.17
CA ARG A 58 18.94 2.00 -7.14
C ARG A 58 19.56 3.15 -7.94
N PRO A 59 19.10 3.37 -9.18
CA PRO A 59 19.47 4.58 -9.90
C PRO A 59 18.92 5.83 -9.20
N LEU A 60 19.60 6.95 -9.42
CA LEU A 60 19.16 8.25 -8.93
C LEU A 60 17.89 8.70 -9.64
N ASN A 61 16.97 9.33 -8.90
CA ASN A 61 15.86 10.04 -9.52
C ASN A 61 16.31 11.40 -10.08
N THR A 62 15.46 12.08 -10.85
CA THR A 62 15.82 13.36 -11.50
C THR A 62 16.27 14.46 -10.51
N ALA A 63 15.71 14.51 -9.31
CA ALA A 63 16.12 15.49 -8.30
C ALA A 63 17.47 15.12 -7.67
N GLU A 64 17.70 13.84 -7.40
CA GLU A 64 18.97 13.33 -6.90
C GLU A 64 20.08 13.48 -7.93
N ILE A 65 19.83 13.20 -9.21
CA ILE A 65 20.77 13.45 -10.30
C ILE A 65 21.26 14.89 -10.21
N ARG A 66 20.35 15.86 -10.13
CA ARG A 66 20.72 17.29 -9.99
C ARG A 66 21.50 17.59 -8.72
N ALA A 67 21.18 16.95 -7.60
CA ALA A 67 21.87 17.15 -6.34
C ALA A 67 23.30 16.58 -6.36
N TRP A 68 23.50 15.47 -7.08
CA TRP A 68 24.77 14.78 -7.25
C TRP A 68 25.55 15.22 -8.50
N THR A 69 25.02 16.13 -9.32
CA THR A 69 25.76 16.78 -10.41
C THR A 69 26.37 18.09 -9.92
N PRO A 70 27.65 18.35 -10.19
CA PRO A 70 28.27 19.63 -9.84
C PRO A 70 27.56 20.83 -10.47
N PRO A 71 27.66 22.03 -9.87
CA PRO A 71 27.09 23.24 -10.42
C PRO A 71 27.57 23.50 -11.85
N LYS A 72 26.67 23.97 -12.73
CA LYS A 72 27.00 24.29 -14.11
C LYS A 72 28.16 25.31 -14.23
N ILE A 73 28.26 26.25 -13.29
CA ILE A 73 29.30 27.26 -13.26
C ILE A 73 30.38 26.82 -12.26
N GLN A 74 31.44 26.18 -12.78
CA GLN A 74 32.53 25.66 -11.95
C GLN A 74 33.70 26.63 -11.84
N PHE A 75 33.91 27.45 -12.87
CA PHE A 75 34.97 28.45 -12.92
C PHE A 75 34.40 29.85 -13.10
N ARG A 76 35.09 30.82 -12.51
CA ARG A 76 34.86 32.25 -12.76
C ARG A 76 35.58 32.66 -14.04
N LYS A 77 35.37 33.90 -14.48
CA LYS A 77 36.04 34.46 -15.67
C LYS A 77 37.56 34.58 -15.50
N ASP A 78 38.05 34.63 -14.26
CA ASP A 78 39.47 34.71 -13.91
C ASP A 78 40.18 33.33 -13.86
N GLY A 79 39.45 32.23 -14.13
CA GLY A 79 39.99 30.86 -14.08
C GLY A 79 40.00 30.24 -12.68
N SER A 80 39.70 31.00 -11.62
CA SER A 80 39.53 30.46 -10.27
C SER A 80 38.20 29.71 -10.12
N VAL A 81 38.15 28.81 -9.14
CA VAL A 81 36.94 28.02 -8.87
C VAL A 81 35.82 28.94 -8.34
N SER A 82 34.58 28.66 -8.77
CA SER A 82 33.42 29.43 -8.35
C SER A 82 33.08 29.13 -6.89
N ALA A 83 32.61 30.14 -6.13
CA ALA A 83 32.21 29.96 -4.74
C ALA A 83 31.06 28.94 -4.56
N ILE A 84 30.26 28.72 -5.62
CA ILE A 84 29.18 27.72 -5.61
C ILE A 84 29.77 26.31 -5.75
N CYS A 85 30.80 26.15 -6.58
CA CYS A 85 31.53 24.89 -6.76
C CYS A 85 32.34 24.54 -5.50
N GLU A 86 33.01 25.52 -4.88
CA GLU A 86 33.73 25.35 -3.60
C GLU A 86 32.83 24.88 -2.46
N LYS A 87 31.58 25.37 -2.41
CA LYS A 87 30.60 24.95 -1.40
C LYS A 87 29.98 23.58 -1.68
N TRP A 88 30.07 23.10 -2.92
CA TRP A 88 29.41 21.86 -3.34
C TRP A 88 30.30 20.64 -3.11
N PHE A 89 31.59 20.75 -3.46
CA PHE A 89 32.60 19.73 -3.14
C PHE A 89 32.98 19.81 -1.65
N ASP A 90 33.41 18.68 -1.09
CA ASP A 90 33.86 18.62 0.30
C ASP A 90 35.28 19.20 0.44
N GLU A 91 36.09 19.02 -0.60
CA GLU A 91 37.45 19.56 -0.71
C GLU A 91 37.78 19.86 -2.18
N ILE A 92 38.60 20.87 -2.44
CA ILE A 92 39.13 21.17 -3.78
C ILE A 92 40.64 21.37 -3.68
N THR A 93 41.41 20.66 -4.52
CA THR A 93 42.87 20.75 -4.57
C THR A 93 43.36 21.06 -5.98
N LEU A 94 44.57 21.63 -6.07
CA LEU A 94 45.25 21.84 -7.35
C LEU A 94 45.71 20.50 -7.92
N ALA A 95 45.45 20.27 -9.20
CA ALA A 95 45.77 19.04 -9.90
C ALA A 95 47.25 18.95 -10.31
N GLY A 96 48.18 18.96 -9.36
CA GLY A 96 49.61 18.69 -9.60
C GLY A 96 50.22 19.48 -10.77
N GLU A 97 51.13 18.86 -11.53
CA GLU A 97 51.84 19.45 -12.69
C GLU A 97 50.93 19.79 -13.90
N HIS A 98 49.61 19.67 -13.78
CA HIS A 98 48.67 20.03 -14.83
C HIS A 98 47.75 21.16 -14.39
N ALA A 99 47.52 22.12 -15.29
CA ALA A 99 46.63 23.25 -15.07
C ALA A 99 45.18 22.77 -14.89
N GLY A 100 44.76 22.54 -13.65
CA GLY A 100 43.42 22.06 -13.31
C GLY A 100 43.17 21.95 -11.81
N TYR A 101 41.93 21.61 -11.45
CA TYR A 101 41.49 21.43 -10.07
C TYR A 101 40.81 20.06 -9.92
N TRP A 102 41.06 19.40 -8.80
CA TRP A 102 40.30 18.22 -8.35
C TRP A 102 39.26 18.66 -7.34
N GLY A 103 37.99 18.31 -7.58
CA GLY A 103 36.93 18.40 -6.57
C GLY A 103 36.68 17.02 -5.96
N PHE A 104 36.71 16.93 -4.64
CA PHE A 104 36.45 15.69 -3.90
C PHE A 104 35.04 15.71 -3.31
N LYS A 105 34.29 14.63 -3.53
CA LYS A 105 32.96 14.42 -2.94
C LYS A 105 32.86 12.99 -2.42
N ASP A 106 32.48 12.83 -1.16
CA ASP A 106 32.43 11.52 -0.48
C ASP A 106 33.73 10.71 -0.65
N GLY A 107 34.89 11.39 -0.62
CA GLY A 107 36.21 10.76 -0.74
C GLY A 107 36.64 10.38 -2.16
N VAL A 108 35.83 10.66 -3.19
CA VAL A 108 36.17 10.43 -4.60
C VAL A 108 36.52 11.74 -5.28
N GLY A 109 37.65 11.78 -5.98
CA GLY A 109 38.13 12.95 -6.72
C GLY A 109 37.65 12.99 -8.17
N PHE A 110 37.19 14.16 -8.62
CA PHE A 110 36.75 14.42 -9.99
C PHE A 110 37.52 15.60 -10.58
N LEU A 111 38.01 15.44 -11.81
CA LEU A 111 38.71 16.51 -12.53
C LEU A 111 37.71 17.56 -13.01
N LEU A 112 37.95 18.83 -12.68
CA LEU A 112 37.09 19.94 -13.09
C LEU A 112 37.49 20.49 -14.46
N PRO A 113 36.53 20.82 -15.36
CA PRO A 113 35.08 20.82 -15.12
C PRO A 113 34.44 19.41 -15.23
N HIS A 114 33.59 19.05 -14.27
CA HIS A 114 32.85 17.79 -14.27
C HIS A 114 31.33 18.02 -14.33
N ASN A 115 30.65 17.58 -15.39
CA ASN A 115 29.23 17.90 -15.62
C ASN A 115 28.29 16.71 -15.43
N GLU A 116 28.81 15.55 -15.04
CA GLU A 116 28.02 14.34 -14.81
C GLU A 116 27.73 14.19 -13.30
N PRO A 117 26.75 13.36 -12.91
CA PRO A 117 26.55 13.00 -11.52
C PRO A 117 27.79 12.30 -10.96
N VAL A 118 28.25 12.70 -9.78
CA VAL A 118 29.37 12.03 -9.08
C VAL A 118 28.98 10.70 -8.44
N LYS A 119 27.69 10.33 -8.54
CA LYS A 119 27.14 9.03 -8.13
C LYS A 119 26.13 8.52 -9.15
N ASP A 120 26.28 7.26 -9.53
CA ASP A 120 25.35 6.57 -10.43
C ASP A 120 24.20 5.88 -9.70
N ASN A 121 24.44 5.44 -8.46
CA ASN A 121 23.49 4.69 -7.67
C ASN A 121 23.49 5.13 -6.20
N LEU A 122 22.34 4.95 -5.55
CA LEU A 122 22.16 5.15 -4.11
C LEU A 122 21.60 3.88 -3.46
N PRO A 123 21.83 3.65 -2.16
CA PRO A 123 21.20 2.56 -1.43
C PRO A 123 19.68 2.58 -1.59
N SER A 124 19.09 1.39 -1.81
CA SER A 124 17.63 1.27 -1.95
C SER A 124 17.01 0.94 -0.59
N GLU A 125 16.06 1.77 -0.17
CA GLU A 125 15.16 1.49 0.96
C GLU A 125 13.87 0.75 0.56
N LEU A 126 13.20 0.12 1.54
CA LEU A 126 11.93 -0.59 1.38
C LEU A 126 10.77 0.32 0.91
N LYS A 127 10.90 1.63 1.11
CA LYS A 127 9.93 2.62 0.61
C LYS A 127 9.98 2.79 -0.92
N HIS A 128 11.07 2.43 -1.59
CA HIS A 128 11.25 2.61 -3.05
C HIS A 128 10.56 1.50 -3.85
N GLN A 129 9.23 1.47 -3.79
CA GLN A 129 8.39 0.41 -4.36
C GLN A 129 8.59 0.17 -5.86
N HIS A 130 8.89 1.21 -6.65
CA HIS A 130 9.16 1.06 -8.07
C HIS A 130 10.44 0.24 -8.31
N HIS A 131 11.51 0.57 -7.59
CA HIS A 131 12.78 -0.13 -7.69
C HIS A 131 12.67 -1.58 -7.26
N ILE A 132 12.01 -1.83 -6.12
CA ILE A 132 11.77 -3.19 -5.58
C ILE A 132 11.00 -4.04 -6.60
N LYS A 133 9.97 -3.49 -7.25
CA LYS A 133 9.23 -4.23 -8.29
C LYS A 133 10.13 -4.64 -9.45
N ASN A 134 10.96 -3.73 -9.95
CA ASN A 134 11.86 -4.02 -11.06
C ASN A 134 12.87 -5.10 -10.68
N TRP A 135 13.44 -5.02 -9.48
CA TRP A 135 14.33 -6.05 -8.96
C TRP A 135 13.63 -7.40 -8.76
N LEU A 136 12.39 -7.43 -8.25
CA LEU A 136 11.63 -8.67 -8.14
C LEU A 136 11.39 -9.31 -9.51
N LEU A 137 11.16 -8.52 -10.56
CA LEU A 137 11.04 -9.03 -11.93
C LEU A 137 12.35 -9.71 -12.39
N THR A 138 13.52 -9.14 -12.08
CA THR A 138 14.82 -9.78 -12.41
C THR A 138 15.05 -11.05 -11.61
N LYS A 139 14.48 -11.16 -10.40
CA LYS A 139 14.45 -12.38 -9.57
C LYS A 139 13.42 -13.42 -10.02
N GLY A 140 12.74 -13.21 -11.15
CA GLY A 140 11.78 -14.16 -11.71
C GLY A 140 10.36 -14.03 -11.17
N TRP A 141 10.02 -12.94 -10.48
CA TRP A 141 8.64 -12.63 -10.12
C TRP A 141 7.76 -12.53 -11.37
N LYS A 142 6.63 -13.25 -11.39
CA LYS A 142 5.63 -13.22 -12.45
C LYS A 142 4.35 -12.57 -11.94
N PRO A 143 4.13 -11.26 -12.12
CA PRO A 143 2.99 -10.55 -11.53
C PRO A 143 1.65 -11.00 -12.12
N THR A 144 0.69 -11.30 -11.24
CA THR A 144 -0.72 -11.56 -11.63
C THR A 144 -1.60 -10.32 -11.51
N LEU A 145 -1.12 -9.30 -10.79
CA LEU A 145 -1.85 -8.07 -10.53
C LEU A 145 -1.18 -6.89 -11.24
N TRP A 146 -1.97 -6.08 -11.94
CA TRP A 146 -1.47 -4.98 -12.76
C TRP A 146 -2.27 -3.69 -12.55
N ASN A 147 -1.59 -2.55 -12.64
CA ASN A 147 -2.22 -1.25 -12.80
C ASN A 147 -2.82 -1.14 -14.20
N LEU A 148 -3.97 -0.48 -14.32
CA LEU A 148 -4.65 -0.26 -15.59
C LEU A 148 -4.37 1.17 -16.06
N LYS A 149 -4.14 1.35 -17.36
CA LYS A 149 -4.10 2.67 -17.98
C LYS A 149 -5.50 3.27 -17.92
N LYS A 150 -5.61 4.49 -17.40
CA LYS A 150 -6.88 5.20 -17.28
C LYS A 150 -6.92 6.39 -18.24
N ASP A 151 -8.11 6.71 -18.73
CA ASP A 151 -8.36 7.92 -19.51
C ASP A 151 -8.54 9.15 -18.60
N LYS A 152 -8.81 10.31 -19.22
CA LYS A 152 -9.11 11.57 -18.53
C LYS A 152 -10.32 11.52 -17.58
N HIS A 153 -11.19 10.51 -17.70
CA HIS A 153 -12.36 10.28 -16.87
C HIS A 153 -12.16 9.13 -15.87
N ASN A 154 -10.90 8.72 -15.61
CA ASN A 154 -10.55 7.61 -14.71
C ASN A 154 -11.10 6.23 -15.14
N LYS A 155 -11.53 6.07 -16.39
CA LYS A 155 -12.00 4.79 -16.93
C LYS A 155 -10.84 3.99 -17.53
N PRO A 156 -10.82 2.65 -17.39
CA PRO A 156 -9.78 1.83 -18.02
C PRO A 156 -9.78 1.96 -19.54
N MET A 157 -8.62 2.27 -20.11
CA MET A 157 -8.41 2.29 -21.55
C MET A 157 -8.29 0.88 -22.10
N ARG A 158 -8.77 0.68 -23.31
CA ARG A 158 -8.68 -0.58 -24.05
C ARG A 158 -7.81 -0.42 -25.28
N ASP A 159 -7.11 -1.48 -25.65
CA ASP A 159 -6.36 -1.57 -26.91
C ASP A 159 -7.30 -1.80 -28.10
N THR A 160 -6.72 -1.89 -29.30
CA THR A 160 -7.45 -2.18 -30.56
C THR A 160 -8.16 -3.54 -30.55
N SER A 161 -7.78 -4.46 -29.65
CA SER A 161 -8.40 -5.77 -29.46
C SER A 161 -9.50 -5.76 -28.39
N GLY A 162 -9.81 -4.60 -27.81
CA GLY A 162 -10.80 -4.46 -26.75
C GLY A 162 -10.32 -4.92 -25.37
N LYS A 163 -9.05 -5.31 -25.20
CA LYS A 163 -8.48 -5.72 -23.90
C LYS A 163 -8.00 -4.50 -23.14
N VAL A 164 -8.19 -4.50 -21.81
CA VAL A 164 -7.72 -3.40 -20.95
C VAL A 164 -6.19 -3.32 -20.94
N ILE A 165 -5.67 -2.10 -21.11
CA ILE A 165 -4.23 -1.84 -21.17
C ILE A 165 -3.66 -1.83 -19.75
N THR A 166 -2.66 -2.66 -19.49
CA THR A 166 -1.91 -2.70 -18.22
C THR A 166 -0.66 -1.82 -18.29
N THR A 167 -0.26 -1.22 -17.17
CA THR A 167 0.92 -0.33 -17.11
C THR A 167 2.05 -0.91 -16.29
N SER A 168 1.88 -1.03 -14.97
CA SER A 168 2.93 -1.49 -14.05
C SER A 168 2.40 -2.60 -13.14
N PRO A 169 3.24 -3.53 -12.68
CA PRO A 169 2.80 -4.58 -11.77
C PRO A 169 2.41 -4.04 -10.39
N LYS A 170 1.49 -4.74 -9.73
CA LYS A 170 1.05 -4.47 -8.35
C LYS A 170 1.56 -5.56 -7.42
N LEU A 171 2.07 -5.15 -6.26
CA LEU A 171 2.46 -6.09 -5.20
C LEU A 171 1.23 -6.57 -4.42
N HIS A 172 0.19 -5.76 -4.34
CA HIS A 172 -1.06 -6.08 -3.66
C HIS A 172 -2.26 -5.38 -4.32
N GLU A 173 -3.46 -5.88 -4.06
CA GLU A 173 -4.73 -5.24 -4.40
C GLU A 173 -5.76 -5.54 -3.30
N ASN A 174 -6.50 -4.53 -2.84
CA ASN A 174 -7.55 -4.68 -1.81
C ASN A 174 -7.11 -5.45 -0.55
N GLY A 175 -5.88 -5.17 -0.07
CA GLY A 175 -5.32 -5.82 1.12
C GLY A 175 -4.87 -7.28 0.93
N ARG A 176 -4.85 -7.78 -0.30
CA ARG A 176 -4.31 -9.10 -0.65
C ARG A 176 -3.02 -8.95 -1.45
N LEU A 177 -1.98 -9.68 -1.07
CA LEU A 177 -0.72 -9.71 -1.81
C LEU A 177 -0.90 -10.44 -3.15
N CYS A 178 -0.02 -10.18 -4.11
CA CYS A 178 0.08 -10.94 -5.34
C CYS A 178 0.45 -12.40 -4.99
N PRO A 179 -0.36 -13.41 -5.36
CA PRO A 179 -0.09 -14.81 -4.99
C PRO A 179 1.26 -15.33 -5.51
N ASN A 180 1.68 -14.87 -6.69
CA ASN A 180 2.99 -15.24 -7.23
C ASN A 180 4.16 -14.56 -6.50
N LEU A 181 3.91 -13.44 -5.81
CA LEU A 181 4.91 -12.85 -4.93
C LEU A 181 5.05 -13.69 -3.65
N GLU A 182 3.95 -14.11 -3.04
CA GLU A 182 3.97 -15.01 -1.87
C GLU A 182 4.71 -16.31 -2.19
N ARG A 183 4.44 -16.90 -3.37
CA ARG A 183 5.15 -18.10 -3.82
C ARG A 183 6.65 -17.85 -4.00
N LEU A 184 7.04 -16.69 -4.55
CA LEU A 184 8.44 -16.34 -4.72
C LEU A 184 9.16 -16.18 -3.38
N GLY A 185 8.52 -15.54 -2.40
CA GLY A 185 9.06 -15.39 -1.04
C GLY A 185 9.22 -16.72 -0.30
N GLY A 186 8.50 -17.78 -0.68
CA GLY A 186 8.73 -19.13 -0.12
C GLY A 186 10.09 -19.73 -0.49
N ASN A 187 10.76 -19.21 -1.52
CA ASN A 187 11.99 -19.76 -2.07
C ASN A 187 13.22 -18.84 -1.89
N ASP A 188 13.04 -17.63 -1.34
CA ASP A 188 14.10 -16.63 -1.23
C ASP A 188 14.03 -15.90 0.13
N ASP A 189 15.10 -16.04 0.92
CA ASP A 189 15.18 -15.55 2.28
C ASP A 189 15.10 -14.02 2.42
N ILE A 190 15.51 -13.25 1.41
CA ILE A 190 15.40 -11.79 1.45
C ILE A 190 13.98 -11.31 1.04
N ILE A 191 13.27 -12.07 0.21
CA ILE A 191 11.95 -11.67 -0.30
C ILE A 191 10.86 -11.86 0.76
N ARG A 192 10.95 -12.90 1.59
CA ARG A 192 9.96 -13.17 2.65
C ARG A 192 9.83 -12.01 3.66
N PRO A 193 10.92 -11.47 4.25
CA PRO A 193 10.83 -10.28 5.11
C PRO A 193 10.25 -9.05 4.40
N ILE A 194 10.53 -8.85 3.10
CA ILE A 194 9.94 -7.76 2.30
C ILE A 194 8.41 -7.90 2.25
N ILE A 195 7.90 -9.11 2.02
CA ILE A 195 6.47 -9.40 1.99
C ILE A 195 5.80 -9.13 3.34
N GLU A 196 6.47 -9.54 4.43
CA GLU A 196 6.03 -9.25 5.79
C GLU A 196 5.96 -7.74 6.01
N TRP A 197 7.02 -6.99 5.67
CA TRP A 197 7.08 -5.54 5.82
C TRP A 197 5.98 -4.81 5.03
N LEU A 198 5.71 -5.23 3.79
CA LEU A 198 4.62 -4.67 2.97
C LEU A 198 3.25 -4.87 3.63
N SER A 199 3.04 -6.05 4.22
CA SER A 199 1.81 -6.40 4.91
C SER A 199 1.66 -5.62 6.22
N LEU A 200 2.73 -5.52 7.00
CA LEU A 200 2.81 -4.74 8.24
C LEU A 200 2.57 -3.25 7.97
N ARG A 201 3.19 -2.67 6.93
CA ARG A 201 2.95 -1.28 6.52
C ARG A 201 1.49 -1.02 6.22
N ASN A 202 0.81 -1.96 5.56
CA ASN A 202 -0.62 -1.85 5.33
C ASN A 202 -1.41 -1.88 6.65
N ARG A 203 -1.09 -2.79 7.57
CA ARG A 203 -1.76 -2.89 8.89
C ARG A 203 -1.56 -1.63 9.71
N ARG A 204 -0.32 -1.13 9.76
CA ARG A 204 0.04 0.14 10.38
C ARG A 204 -0.85 1.25 9.86
N SER A 205 -0.93 1.43 8.54
CA SER A 205 -1.77 2.48 7.95
C SER A 205 -3.27 2.32 8.19
N VAL A 206 -3.77 1.09 8.44
CA VAL A 206 -5.18 0.86 8.81
C VAL A 206 -5.44 1.25 10.27
N LEU A 207 -4.50 0.93 11.17
CA LEU A 207 -4.58 1.34 12.57
C LEU A 207 -4.40 2.85 12.71
N LEU A 208 -3.31 3.38 12.17
CA LEU A 208 -2.95 4.79 12.23
C LEU A 208 -1.96 5.19 11.12
N ASN A 209 -2.25 6.29 10.46
CA ASN A 209 -1.34 6.97 9.54
C ASN A 209 -1.25 8.43 9.97
N GLU A 210 -0.20 8.75 10.73
CA GLU A 210 0.03 10.07 11.34
C GLU A 210 0.12 11.17 10.30
N GLY A 211 0.88 10.95 9.22
CA GLY A 211 1.09 11.96 8.18
C GLY A 211 -0.19 12.40 7.44
N ARG A 212 -1.26 11.59 7.50
CA ARG A 212 -2.58 11.93 6.95
C ARG A 212 -3.67 12.10 7.99
N ASN A 213 -3.34 11.86 9.27
CA ASN A 213 -4.30 11.70 10.36
C ASN A 213 -5.49 10.79 9.98
N THR A 214 -5.18 9.59 9.48
CA THR A 214 -6.19 8.59 9.07
C THR A 214 -5.95 7.25 9.77
N GLY A 215 -6.91 6.34 9.67
CA GLY A 215 -6.87 5.04 10.35
C GLY A 215 -7.92 4.95 11.46
N TRP A 216 -8.03 3.79 12.09
CA TRP A 216 -9.00 3.56 13.16
C TRP A 216 -8.71 4.42 14.39
N LEU A 217 -7.46 4.51 14.83
CA LEU A 217 -7.06 5.29 16.00
C LEU A 217 -7.23 6.81 15.81
N ALA A 218 -7.21 7.29 14.56
CA ALA A 218 -7.46 8.70 14.24
C ALA A 218 -8.95 9.06 14.21
N ASN A 219 -9.86 8.10 14.41
CA ASN A 219 -11.29 8.37 14.34
C ASN A 219 -11.77 9.16 15.57
N PRO A 220 -12.33 10.38 15.41
CA PRO A 220 -12.72 11.23 16.53
C PRO A 220 -13.79 10.60 17.43
N ARG A 221 -14.59 9.67 16.91
CA ARG A 221 -15.63 8.98 17.67
C ARG A 221 -15.06 8.14 18.81
N LEU A 222 -13.83 7.64 18.69
CA LEU A 222 -13.17 6.90 19.77
C LEU A 222 -13.08 7.73 21.06
N ALA A 223 -12.86 9.05 20.95
CA ALA A 223 -12.82 9.95 22.10
C ALA A 223 -14.22 10.28 22.66
N THR A 224 -15.28 10.04 21.89
CA THR A 224 -16.67 10.32 22.30
C THR A 224 -17.28 9.14 23.03
N ASP A 225 -17.24 7.95 22.42
CA ASP A 225 -17.92 6.75 22.95
C ASP A 225 -17.08 5.47 22.89
N GLY A 226 -15.82 5.55 22.45
CA GLY A 226 -14.94 4.39 22.31
C GLY A 226 -15.30 3.45 21.15
N ARG A 227 -16.05 3.94 20.14
CA ARG A 227 -16.58 3.11 19.05
C ARG A 227 -16.13 3.59 17.67
N LEU A 228 -16.13 2.66 16.73
CA LEU A 228 -15.97 2.93 15.31
C LEU A 228 -17.31 2.78 14.58
N SER A 229 -17.65 3.74 13.75
CA SER A 229 -18.85 3.70 12.91
C SER A 229 -18.71 2.63 11.82
N ALA A 230 -19.58 1.61 11.82
CA ALA A 230 -19.66 0.65 10.71
C ALA A 230 -20.51 1.22 9.56
N ALA A 231 -19.98 2.25 8.93
CA ALA A 231 -20.69 3.15 8.02
C ALA A 231 -20.78 2.62 6.58
N SER A 232 -21.63 3.28 5.78
CA SER A 232 -21.77 3.03 4.35
C SER A 232 -21.44 4.28 3.53
N SER A 233 -20.74 4.08 2.41
CA SER A 233 -20.51 5.12 1.39
C SER A 233 -21.42 5.00 0.15
N GLY A 234 -22.39 4.07 0.16
CA GLY A 234 -23.37 3.87 -0.91
C GLY A 234 -23.43 2.43 -1.41
N LEU A 235 -23.96 2.23 -2.64
CA LEU A 235 -24.14 0.91 -3.25
C LEU A 235 -23.18 0.69 -4.43
N THR A 236 -22.86 -0.58 -4.67
CA THR A 236 -22.21 -1.06 -5.91
C THR A 236 -23.23 -1.23 -7.04
N ASN A 237 -22.75 -1.45 -8.27
CA ASN A 237 -23.62 -1.68 -9.44
C ASN A 237 -24.51 -2.93 -9.26
N THR A 238 -24.02 -3.95 -8.54
CA THR A 238 -24.78 -5.16 -8.19
C THR A 238 -25.58 -5.01 -6.89
N LYS A 239 -25.79 -3.76 -6.43
CA LYS A 239 -26.55 -3.42 -5.22
C LYS A 239 -25.98 -3.93 -3.89
N ARG A 240 -24.75 -4.44 -3.86
CA ARG A 240 -24.03 -4.70 -2.59
C ARG A 240 -23.68 -3.39 -1.89
N GLN A 241 -23.70 -3.39 -0.57
CA GLN A 241 -23.28 -2.25 0.25
C GLN A 241 -21.78 -1.96 0.07
N LYS A 242 -21.42 -0.67 -0.04
CA LYS A 242 -20.04 -0.18 0.08
C LYS A 242 -19.84 0.31 1.50
N HIS A 243 -18.96 -0.35 2.24
CA HIS A 243 -18.65 0.01 3.62
C HIS A 243 -17.49 1.00 3.69
N THR A 244 -17.49 1.82 4.73
CA THR A 244 -16.39 2.74 5.07
C THR A 244 -16.11 2.69 6.58
N VAL A 245 -14.95 3.20 6.99
CA VAL A 245 -14.39 3.12 8.37
C VAL A 245 -14.07 1.69 8.82
N VAL A 246 -15.09 0.86 9.07
CA VAL A 246 -14.92 -0.57 9.39
C VAL A 246 -15.19 -1.38 8.12
N ALA A 247 -14.14 -1.54 7.31
CA ALA A 247 -14.20 -2.28 6.06
C ALA A 247 -12.89 -3.03 5.81
N ASN A 248 -12.97 -4.15 5.08
CA ASN A 248 -11.80 -4.94 4.66
C ASN A 248 -10.89 -5.38 5.83
N VAL A 249 -11.46 -5.66 7.00
CA VAL A 249 -10.71 -6.18 8.15
C VAL A 249 -10.04 -7.50 7.75
N PRO A 250 -8.71 -7.65 7.95
CA PRO A 250 -7.99 -8.84 7.53
C PRO A 250 -8.60 -10.15 8.01
N ARG A 251 -8.43 -11.21 7.22
CA ARG A 251 -8.86 -12.55 7.61
C ARG A 251 -7.97 -13.06 8.73
N VAL A 252 -8.53 -13.90 9.60
CA VAL A 252 -7.81 -14.57 10.69
C VAL A 252 -6.54 -15.30 10.21
N SER A 253 -6.54 -15.82 8.99
CA SER A 253 -5.39 -16.50 8.39
C SER A 253 -4.33 -15.58 7.78
N SER A 254 -4.60 -14.28 7.66
CA SER A 254 -3.64 -13.30 7.15
C SER A 254 -2.72 -12.82 8.28
N LEU A 255 -1.55 -12.28 7.92
CA LEU A 255 -0.63 -11.66 8.87
C LEU A 255 -1.35 -10.58 9.72
N LEU A 256 -1.22 -10.72 11.04
CA LEU A 256 -1.89 -9.94 12.09
C LEU A 256 -3.42 -9.94 12.03
N GLY A 257 -4.02 -10.92 11.35
CA GLY A 257 -5.46 -10.95 11.14
C GLY A 257 -6.26 -11.28 12.39
N LYS A 258 -5.71 -12.08 13.31
CA LYS A 258 -6.32 -12.38 14.62
C LYS A 258 -6.30 -11.14 15.49
N GLU A 259 -5.12 -10.55 15.61
CA GLU A 259 -4.77 -9.39 16.42
C GLU A 259 -5.62 -8.18 16.01
N MET A 260 -5.75 -7.91 14.72
CA MET A 260 -6.58 -6.82 14.23
C MET A 260 -8.08 -7.08 14.43
N ARG A 261 -8.54 -8.33 14.36
CA ARG A 261 -9.94 -8.68 14.63
C ARG A 261 -10.28 -8.59 16.12
N SER A 262 -9.35 -8.96 17.00
CA SER A 262 -9.55 -8.86 18.46
C SER A 262 -9.65 -7.43 18.97
N LEU A 263 -9.29 -6.42 18.16
CA LEU A 263 -9.51 -5.01 18.51
C LEU A 263 -10.99 -4.65 18.53
N PHE A 264 -11.84 -5.38 17.81
CA PHE A 264 -13.28 -5.19 17.82
C PHE A 264 -13.89 -6.03 18.93
N ILE A 265 -14.38 -5.37 19.97
CA ILE A 265 -14.86 -6.02 21.19
C ILE A 265 -16.37 -5.88 21.34
N SER A 266 -16.97 -6.73 22.18
CA SER A 266 -18.33 -6.49 22.63
C SER A 266 -18.35 -5.32 23.63
N SER A 267 -19.50 -4.68 23.77
CA SER A 267 -19.69 -3.69 24.83
C SER A 267 -19.81 -4.39 26.17
N GLU A 268 -19.55 -3.67 27.26
CA GLU A 268 -19.67 -4.22 28.62
C GLU A 268 -21.04 -4.88 28.84
N GLY A 269 -21.03 -6.05 29.48
CA GLY A 269 -22.23 -6.87 29.71
C GLY A 269 -22.85 -7.48 28.44
N ARG A 270 -22.20 -7.41 27.28
CA ARG A 270 -22.69 -7.98 26.02
C ARG A 270 -21.72 -8.98 25.41
N VAL A 271 -22.24 -9.79 24.51
CA VAL A 271 -21.47 -10.70 23.65
C VAL A 271 -21.59 -10.28 22.19
N MET A 272 -20.58 -10.61 21.37
CA MET A 272 -20.63 -10.39 19.93
C MET A 272 -21.13 -11.66 19.24
N VAL A 273 -22.17 -11.52 18.42
CA VAL A 273 -22.73 -12.62 17.63
C VAL A 273 -22.37 -12.40 16.16
N GLY A 274 -21.59 -13.31 15.60
CA GLY A 274 -21.30 -13.35 14.17
C GLY A 274 -22.27 -14.27 13.45
N ALA A 275 -22.85 -13.81 12.35
CA ALA A 275 -23.69 -14.60 11.47
C ALA A 275 -23.27 -14.39 10.01
N ASP A 276 -23.23 -15.47 9.24
CA ASP A 276 -22.92 -15.44 7.80
C ASP A 276 -23.81 -16.45 7.05
N ALA A 277 -24.18 -16.13 5.83
CA ALA A 277 -25.02 -16.99 5.00
C ALA A 277 -24.16 -18.10 4.37
N SER A 278 -24.44 -19.36 4.73
CA SER A 278 -23.69 -20.52 4.24
C SER A 278 -23.80 -20.67 2.72
N GLY A 279 -22.68 -20.47 2.01
CA GLY A 279 -22.57 -20.73 0.57
C GLY A 279 -23.52 -19.91 -0.31
N LEU A 280 -23.88 -18.69 0.09
CA LEU A 280 -24.95 -17.90 -0.55
C LEU A 280 -24.86 -17.84 -2.08
N GLU A 281 -23.69 -17.50 -2.63
CA GLU A 281 -23.52 -17.38 -4.09
C GLU A 281 -23.72 -18.72 -4.80
N ALA A 282 -23.27 -19.82 -4.20
CA ALA A 282 -23.44 -21.16 -4.75
C ALA A 282 -24.92 -21.59 -4.70
N ARG A 283 -25.62 -21.31 -3.60
CA ARG A 283 -27.06 -21.57 -3.46
C ARG A 283 -27.90 -20.76 -4.44
N VAL A 284 -27.57 -19.48 -4.63
CA VAL A 284 -28.21 -18.61 -5.64
C VAL A 284 -27.98 -19.16 -7.05
N LYS A 285 -26.76 -19.64 -7.35
CA LYS A 285 -26.48 -20.31 -8.62
C LYS A 285 -27.35 -21.55 -8.79
N GLY A 286 -27.44 -22.43 -7.78
CA GLY A 286 -28.29 -23.62 -7.81
C GLY A 286 -29.77 -23.28 -8.06
N HIS A 287 -30.29 -22.22 -7.43
CA HIS A 287 -31.65 -21.73 -7.70
C HIS A 287 -31.87 -21.38 -9.17
N TYR A 288 -30.94 -20.63 -9.78
CA TYR A 288 -31.06 -20.22 -11.19
C TYR A 288 -30.82 -21.36 -12.19
N THR A 289 -30.00 -22.36 -11.84
CA THR A 289 -29.73 -23.52 -12.71
C THR A 289 -30.77 -24.62 -12.61
N PHE A 290 -31.59 -24.63 -11.55
CA PHE A 290 -32.59 -25.67 -11.26
C PHE A 290 -33.44 -26.07 -12.47
N LYS A 291 -33.92 -25.09 -13.25
CA LYS A 291 -34.76 -25.35 -14.44
C LYS A 291 -34.04 -26.09 -15.58
N PHE A 292 -32.72 -26.15 -15.54
CA PHE A 292 -31.89 -26.79 -16.57
C PHE A 292 -31.32 -28.13 -16.10
N ASP A 293 -31.03 -28.27 -14.79
CA ASP A 293 -30.36 -29.44 -14.22
C ASP A 293 -31.24 -30.24 -13.25
N GLY A 294 -32.52 -29.88 -13.11
CA GLY A 294 -33.46 -30.53 -12.19
C GLY A 294 -33.04 -30.44 -10.72
N GLY A 295 -32.14 -29.51 -10.37
CA GLY A 295 -31.58 -29.36 -9.02
C GLY A 295 -30.30 -30.15 -8.78
N GLU A 296 -29.69 -30.78 -9.79
CA GLU A 296 -28.44 -31.54 -9.63
C GLU A 296 -27.33 -30.70 -8.97
N TYR A 297 -27.14 -29.45 -9.40
CA TYR A 297 -26.14 -28.57 -8.79
C TYR A 297 -26.48 -28.25 -7.34
N ALA A 298 -27.74 -27.92 -7.05
CA ALA A 298 -28.18 -27.56 -5.71
C ALA A 298 -28.03 -28.71 -4.71
N ASN A 299 -28.23 -29.95 -5.14
CA ASN A 299 -28.08 -31.16 -4.31
C ASN A 299 -26.62 -31.50 -3.98
N LYS A 300 -25.64 -30.93 -4.71
CA LYS A 300 -24.20 -31.14 -4.49
C LYS A 300 -23.56 -30.09 -3.57
N LEU A 301 -24.31 -29.08 -3.11
CA LEU A 301 -23.85 -27.98 -2.26
C LEU A 301 -23.98 -28.29 -0.77
#